data_AF-A0AA36MZ41-F1
#
_entry.id   AF-A0AA36MZ41-F1
#
_cell.length_a   1.000
_cell.length_b   1.000
_cell.length_c   1.000
_cell.angle_alpha   90.00
_cell.angle_beta   90.00
_cell.angle_gamma   90.00
#
_symmetry.space_group_name_H-M   'P 1'
#
loop_
_entity.id
_entity.type
_entity.pdbx_description
1 polymer ?
#
loop_
_entity_poly.entity_id
_entity_poly.type
_entity_poly.pdbx_seq_one_letter_code
_entity_poly.pdbx_strand_id
1 'polypeptide(L)'
;MTMDAARSLAVQLVLSPVHQLGERCGFRIFPGSASRCFKMMMLLVHPDKRTDPRAGEAFGEMQSIKSLVVVSDPDATRQRPMTELEGLLHRALRKIRDPVETAAEVIAFCDGLLRRRKRLEISALARLQWLNLDDAKSEEAESARELQRIFERRLSKAVAEAQEQTEEPAEVRRGAG
;
A
#
# COMPACT_ATOMS: atom_id res chain seq x y z
N MET A 1 19.22 -11.31 10.87
CA MET A 1 18.61 -11.69 9.56
C MET A 1 18.50 -10.42 8.76
N THR A 2 19.02 -10.39 7.55
CA THR A 2 19.05 -9.18 6.71
C THR A 2 17.75 -9.05 5.90
N MET A 3 17.46 -7.85 5.41
CA MET A 3 16.36 -7.61 4.46
C MET A 3 16.45 -8.51 3.23
N ASP A 4 17.67 -8.81 2.78
CA ASP A 4 17.94 -9.68 1.65
C ASP A 4 17.45 -11.11 1.88
N ALA A 5 17.62 -11.64 3.09
CA ALA A 5 17.10 -12.95 3.46
C ALA A 5 15.56 -12.99 3.44
N ALA A 6 14.90 -11.92 3.88
CA ALA A 6 13.44 -11.81 3.80
C ALA A 6 12.97 -11.74 2.34
N ARG A 7 13.67 -11.01 1.47
CA ARG A 7 13.36 -10.95 0.03
C ARG A 7 13.52 -12.30 -0.65
N SER A 8 14.60 -13.03 -0.39
CA SER A 8 14.80 -14.38 -0.93
C SER A 8 13.72 -15.37 -0.45
N LEU A 9 13.32 -15.30 0.83
CA LEU A 9 12.21 -16.12 1.35
C LEU A 9 10.87 -15.77 0.68
N ALA A 10 10.62 -14.48 0.42
CA ALA A 10 9.43 -14.04 -0.31
C ALA A 10 9.40 -14.54 -1.76
N VAL A 11 10.55 -14.51 -2.46
CA VAL A 11 10.69 -15.08 -3.81
C VAL A 11 10.41 -16.58 -3.80
N GLN A 12 10.99 -17.32 -2.85
CA GLN A 12 10.72 -18.76 -2.70
C GLN A 12 9.25 -19.04 -2.42
N LEU A 13 8.60 -18.24 -1.57
CA LEU A 13 7.18 -18.40 -1.25
C LEU A 13 6.29 -18.20 -2.46
N VAL A 14 6.55 -17.14 -3.23
CA VAL A 14 5.82 -16.86 -4.47
C VAL A 14 6.05 -17.93 -5.51
N LEU A 15 7.25 -18.45 -5.68
CA LEU A 15 7.56 -19.43 -6.72
C LEU A 15 7.26 -20.88 -6.32
N SER A 16 6.75 -21.09 -5.11
CA SER A 16 6.45 -22.42 -4.61
C SER A 16 5.16 -22.96 -5.20
N PRO A 17 5.18 -24.14 -5.87
CA PRO A 17 3.99 -24.70 -6.51
C PRO A 17 2.97 -25.27 -5.51
N VAL A 18 3.38 -25.51 -4.26
CA VAL A 18 2.51 -26.05 -3.21
C VAL A 18 1.71 -24.96 -2.49
N HIS A 19 2.13 -23.69 -2.62
CA HIS A 19 1.53 -22.59 -1.87
C HIS A 19 0.32 -22.01 -2.59
N GLN A 20 -0.77 -21.81 -1.85
CA GLN A 20 -2.01 -21.23 -2.39
C GLN A 20 -1.91 -19.71 -2.54
N LEU A 21 -2.87 -19.11 -3.27
CA LEU A 21 -2.92 -17.67 -3.55
C LEU A 21 -2.73 -16.81 -2.30
N GLY A 22 -3.44 -17.11 -1.22
CA GLY A 22 -3.38 -16.31 0.01
C GLY A 22 -2.03 -16.38 0.72
N GLU A 23 -1.31 -17.48 0.56
CA GLU A 23 0.02 -17.72 1.13
C GLU A 23 1.07 -16.96 0.31
N ARG A 24 1.00 -17.09 -1.02
CA ARG A 24 1.81 -16.32 -1.97
C ARG A 24 1.62 -14.80 -1.82
N CYS A 25 0.41 -14.36 -1.46
CA CYS A 25 0.11 -12.95 -1.18
C CYS A 25 0.43 -12.51 0.27
N GLY A 26 0.87 -13.42 1.13
CA GLY A 26 1.25 -13.13 2.51
C GLY A 26 0.09 -12.70 3.41
N PHE A 27 -1.13 -13.21 3.20
CA PHE A 27 -2.31 -12.81 3.99
C PHE A 27 -2.21 -13.12 5.48
N ARG A 28 -1.45 -14.17 5.83
CA ARG A 28 -1.12 -14.54 7.21
C ARG A 28 0.04 -13.74 7.80
N ILE A 29 0.93 -13.21 6.95
CA ILE A 29 2.14 -12.50 7.36
C ILE A 29 1.84 -11.02 7.59
N PHE A 30 1.04 -10.41 6.70
CA PHE A 30 0.73 -8.99 6.73
C PHE A 30 -0.69 -8.73 7.23
N PRO A 31 -0.88 -7.75 8.14
CA PRO A 31 -2.21 -7.32 8.53
C PRO A 31 -2.85 -6.43 7.45
N GLY A 32 -4.17 -6.41 7.42
CA GLY A 32 -4.98 -5.51 6.59
C GLY A 32 -5.70 -6.19 5.41
N SER A 33 -6.01 -5.44 4.36
CA SER A 33 -6.75 -5.96 3.20
C SER A 33 -5.88 -6.84 2.28
N ALA A 34 -6.53 -7.65 1.44
CA ALA A 34 -5.86 -8.48 0.42
C ALA A 34 -4.91 -7.64 -0.45
N SER A 35 -5.41 -6.49 -0.94
CA SER A 35 -4.65 -5.52 -1.73
C SER A 35 -3.42 -4.97 -1.00
N ARG A 36 -3.50 -4.78 0.33
CA ARG A 36 -2.35 -4.32 1.12
C ARG A 36 -1.31 -5.42 1.24
N CYS A 37 -1.71 -6.64 1.59
CA CYS A 37 -0.80 -7.79 1.71
C CYS A 37 -0.09 -8.07 0.39
N PHE A 38 -0.84 -8.08 -0.71
CA PHE A 38 -0.30 -8.23 -2.06
C PHE A 38 0.75 -7.15 -2.39
N LYS A 39 0.46 -5.88 -2.09
CA LYS A 39 1.43 -4.79 -2.29
C LYS A 39 2.71 -4.99 -1.47
N MET A 40 2.60 -5.45 -0.22
CA MET A 40 3.77 -5.74 0.62
C MET A 40 4.61 -6.87 0.01
N MET A 41 4.00 -7.96 -0.45
CA MET A 41 4.72 -9.03 -1.14
C MET A 41 5.36 -8.55 -2.44
N MET A 42 4.66 -7.75 -3.24
CA MET A 42 5.20 -7.12 -4.47
C MET A 42 6.45 -6.28 -4.21
N LEU A 43 6.54 -5.61 -3.06
CA LEU A 43 7.73 -4.85 -2.68
C LEU A 43 8.90 -5.76 -2.32
N LEU A 44 8.64 -6.88 -1.63
CA LEU A 44 9.67 -7.84 -1.26
C LEU A 44 10.26 -8.56 -2.48
N VAL A 45 9.45 -8.84 -3.51
CA VAL A 45 9.90 -9.53 -4.72
C VAL A 45 10.25 -8.60 -5.89
N HIS A 46 10.31 -7.28 -5.67
CA HIS A 46 10.56 -6.33 -6.75
C HIS A 46 11.96 -6.51 -7.38
N PRO A 47 12.08 -6.61 -8.72
CA PRO A 47 13.35 -6.91 -9.39
C PRO A 47 14.38 -5.78 -9.37
N ASP A 48 14.05 -4.60 -8.85
CA ASP A 48 15.01 -3.49 -8.62
C ASP A 48 15.75 -3.63 -7.29
N LYS A 49 15.21 -4.42 -6.35
CA LYS A 49 15.76 -4.61 -5.01
C LYS A 49 16.69 -5.84 -4.95
N ARG A 50 17.33 -6.14 -6.09
CA ARG A 50 17.98 -7.40 -6.48
C ARG A 50 18.85 -8.01 -5.40
N THR A 51 18.35 -9.10 -4.82
CA THR A 51 19.09 -10.03 -3.96
C THR A 51 18.99 -11.46 -4.45
N ASP A 52 17.86 -11.81 -5.07
CA ASP A 52 17.60 -13.12 -5.65
C ASP A 52 17.49 -13.01 -7.18
N PRO A 53 18.22 -13.83 -7.97
CA PRO A 53 18.15 -13.80 -9.43
C PRO A 53 16.74 -14.14 -9.97
N ARG A 54 15.91 -14.82 -9.17
CA ARG A 54 14.54 -15.20 -9.54
C ARG A 54 13.49 -14.15 -9.18
N ALA A 55 13.89 -12.99 -8.66
CA ALA A 55 12.95 -11.91 -8.30
C ALA A 55 12.07 -11.47 -9.50
N GLY A 56 12.61 -11.46 -10.72
CA GLY A 56 11.84 -11.13 -11.93
C GLY A 56 10.72 -12.14 -12.21
N GLU A 57 11.01 -13.43 -12.06
CA GLU A 57 10.05 -14.54 -12.19
C GLU A 57 8.94 -14.40 -11.15
N ALA A 58 9.31 -14.22 -9.88
CA ALA A 58 8.36 -14.04 -8.77
C ALA A 58 7.48 -12.79 -8.96
N PHE A 59 8.06 -11.69 -9.44
CA PHE A 59 7.30 -10.49 -9.71
C PHE A 59 6.30 -10.68 -10.87
N GLY A 60 6.69 -11.40 -11.93
CA GLY A 60 5.79 -11.77 -13.02
C GLY A 60 4.63 -12.64 -12.54
N GLU A 61 4.92 -13.64 -11.72
CA GLU A 61 3.91 -14.50 -11.08
C GLU A 61 2.95 -13.70 -10.20
N MET A 62 3.44 -12.76 -9.40
CA MET A 62 2.57 -11.90 -8.61
C MET A 62 1.70 -10.99 -9.49
N GLN A 63 2.20 -10.52 -10.63
CA GLN A 63 1.39 -9.74 -11.56
C GLN A 63 0.27 -10.57 -12.21
N SER A 64 0.52 -11.84 -12.52
CA SER A 64 -0.48 -12.70 -13.16
C SER A 64 -1.68 -12.97 -12.23
N ILE A 65 -1.45 -13.06 -10.92
CA ILE A 65 -2.51 -13.31 -9.93
C ILE A 65 -3.22 -12.04 -9.42
N LYS A 66 -2.81 -10.84 -9.86
CA LYS A 66 -3.31 -9.54 -9.35
C LYS A 66 -4.84 -9.41 -9.41
N SER A 67 -5.47 -9.90 -10.48
CA SER A 67 -6.93 -9.86 -10.63
C SER A 67 -7.65 -10.73 -9.60
N LEU A 68 -7.07 -11.86 -9.21
CA LEU A 68 -7.63 -12.82 -8.26
C LEU A 68 -7.58 -12.29 -6.81
N VAL A 69 -6.62 -11.42 -6.51
CA VAL A 69 -6.48 -10.82 -5.17
C VAL A 69 -7.71 -10.00 -4.77
N VAL A 70 -8.37 -9.35 -5.74
CA VAL A 70 -9.52 -8.46 -5.49
C VAL A 70 -10.70 -9.23 -4.91
N VAL A 71 -10.88 -10.49 -5.30
CA VAL A 71 -11.98 -11.36 -4.86
C VAL A 71 -11.58 -12.31 -3.72
N SER A 72 -10.34 -12.22 -3.24
CA SER A 72 -9.83 -13.11 -2.20
C SER A 72 -10.23 -12.62 -0.81
N ASP A 73 -10.55 -13.56 0.09
CA ASP A 73 -10.79 -13.30 1.50
C ASP A 73 -9.53 -13.60 2.35
N PRO A 74 -8.84 -12.56 2.85
CA PRO A 74 -7.69 -12.75 3.74
C PRO A 74 -8.06 -13.41 5.06
N ASP A 75 -9.26 -13.18 5.58
CA ASP A 75 -9.64 -13.60 6.93
C ASP A 75 -9.86 -15.12 6.99
N ALA A 76 -10.49 -15.70 5.96
CA ALA A 76 -10.54 -17.16 5.80
C ALA A 76 -9.13 -17.80 5.75
N THR A 77 -8.17 -17.13 5.12
CA THR A 77 -6.78 -17.64 5.02
C THR A 77 -6.03 -17.54 6.36
N ARG A 78 -6.33 -16.50 7.15
CA ARG A 78 -5.71 -16.22 8.46
C ARG A 78 -6.05 -17.22 9.54
N GLN A 79 -7.21 -17.87 9.44
CA GLN A 79 -7.63 -18.89 10.40
C GLN A 79 -6.83 -20.20 10.26
N ARG A 80 -6.14 -20.40 9.14
CA ARG A 80 -5.30 -21.58 8.90
C ARG A 80 -3.90 -21.39 9.50
N PRO A 81 -3.22 -22.48 9.90
CA PRO A 81 -1.83 -22.39 10.37
C PRO A 81 -0.91 -21.86 9.25
N MET A 82 0.13 -21.13 9.64
CA MET A 82 1.18 -20.72 8.70
C MET A 82 1.98 -21.93 8.24
N THR A 83 2.38 -21.93 6.97
CA THR A 83 3.36 -22.88 6.47
C THR A 83 4.75 -22.58 7.05
N GLU A 84 5.68 -23.53 6.95
CA GLU A 84 7.05 -23.34 7.42
C GLU A 84 7.72 -22.13 6.76
N LEU A 85 7.52 -21.96 5.44
CA LEU A 85 8.11 -20.89 4.66
C LEU A 85 7.53 -19.52 5.02
N GLU A 86 6.21 -19.44 5.23
CA GLU A 86 5.57 -18.24 5.79
C GLU A 86 6.11 -17.91 7.18
N GLY A 87 6.30 -18.92 8.04
CA GLY A 87 6.86 -18.75 9.37
C GLY A 87 8.31 -18.23 9.34
N LEU A 88 9.14 -18.73 8.42
CA LEU A 88 10.50 -18.22 8.19
C LEU A 88 10.49 -16.77 7.72
N LEU A 89 9.66 -16.43 6.74
CA LEU A 89 9.53 -15.07 6.23
C LEU A 89 9.02 -14.12 7.31
N HIS A 90 7.97 -14.49 8.05
CA HIS A 90 7.43 -13.68 9.14
C HIS A 90 8.46 -13.42 10.24
N ARG A 91 9.25 -14.44 10.64
CA ARG A 91 10.35 -14.26 11.59
C ARG A 91 11.45 -13.37 11.05
N ALA A 92 11.82 -13.50 9.78
CA ALA A 92 12.82 -12.63 9.15
C ALA A 92 12.36 -11.17 9.17
N LEU A 93 11.11 -10.92 8.75
CA LEU A 93 10.51 -9.58 8.76
C LEU A 93 10.42 -9.00 10.18
N ARG A 94 10.02 -9.80 11.18
CA ARG A 94 9.99 -9.33 12.58
C ARG A 94 11.37 -8.93 13.11
N LYS A 95 12.45 -9.61 12.68
CA LYS A 95 13.83 -9.27 13.07
C LYS A 95 14.36 -8.01 12.39
N ILE A 96 13.87 -7.69 11.19
CA ILE A 96 14.21 -6.44 10.47
C ILE A 96 13.41 -5.26 11.02
N ARG A 97 12.23 -5.52 11.57
CA ARG A 97 11.32 -4.53 12.13
C ARG A 97 11.80 -4.00 13.48
N ASP A 98 13.04 -3.47 13.51
CA ASP A 98 13.38 -2.39 14.42
C ASP A 98 12.67 -1.12 13.90
N PRO A 99 11.92 -0.40 14.76
CA PRO A 99 10.89 0.55 14.34
C PRO A 99 11.40 1.77 13.55
N VAL A 100 12.70 2.04 13.54
CA VAL A 100 13.28 3.27 12.98
C VAL A 100 13.48 3.19 11.45
N GLU A 101 13.85 2.02 10.90
CA GLU A 101 14.11 1.88 9.45
C GLU A 101 12.81 1.73 8.63
N THR A 102 11.82 1.01 9.16
CA THR A 102 10.56 0.79 8.43
C THR A 102 9.73 2.05 8.21
N ALA A 103 9.77 3.02 9.14
CA ALA A 103 9.06 4.29 8.94
C ALA A 103 9.72 5.09 7.80
N ALA A 104 11.06 5.14 7.78
CA ALA A 104 11.81 5.80 6.73
C ALA A 104 11.62 5.15 5.35
N GLU A 105 11.61 3.81 5.27
CA GLU A 105 11.38 3.11 4.00
C GLU A 105 9.94 3.26 3.48
N VAL A 106 8.94 3.23 4.39
CA VAL A 106 7.54 3.46 4.02
C VAL A 106 7.32 4.92 3.60
N ILE A 107 7.91 5.88 4.33
CA ILE A 107 7.89 7.30 3.95
C ILE A 107 8.59 7.49 2.60
N ALA A 108 9.76 6.91 2.39
CA ALA A 108 10.50 6.98 1.12
C ALA A 108 9.73 6.34 -0.05
N PHE A 109 9.02 5.23 0.20
CA PHE A 109 8.16 4.61 -0.80
C PHE A 109 6.94 5.48 -1.13
N CYS A 110 6.25 6.01 -0.12
CA CYS A 110 5.14 6.95 -0.28
C CYS A 110 5.59 8.23 -1.01
N ASP A 111 6.74 8.77 -0.66
CA ASP A 111 7.38 9.89 -1.36
C ASP A 111 7.70 9.56 -2.81
N GLY A 112 8.21 8.36 -3.08
CA GLY A 112 8.47 7.87 -4.43
C GLY A 112 7.20 7.81 -5.27
N LEU A 113 6.09 7.33 -4.68
CA LEU A 113 4.79 7.30 -5.33
C LEU A 113 4.23 8.70 -5.56
N LEU A 114 4.32 9.61 -4.58
CA LEU A 114 3.91 11.01 -4.73
C LEU A 114 4.71 11.74 -5.80
N ARG A 115 6.03 11.52 -5.87
CA ARG A 115 6.89 12.07 -6.93
C ARG A 115 6.55 11.50 -8.31
N ARG A 116 6.25 10.21 -8.43
CA ARG A 116 5.77 9.61 -9.69
C ARG A 116 4.41 10.17 -10.10
N ARG A 117 3.48 10.30 -9.17
CA ARG A 117 2.17 10.92 -9.41
C ARG A 117 2.32 12.36 -9.89
N LYS A 118 3.12 13.18 -9.19
CA LYS A 118 3.41 14.56 -9.62
C LYS A 118 4.05 14.61 -11.02
N ARG A 119 4.97 13.70 -11.36
CA ARG A 119 5.53 13.62 -12.72
C ARG A 119 4.47 13.26 -13.76
N LEU A 120 3.57 12.34 -13.46
CA LEU A 120 2.48 11.97 -14.38
C LEU A 120 1.46 13.10 -14.52
N GLU A 121 1.13 13.81 -13.44
CA GLU A 121 0.29 15.01 -13.47
C GLU A 121 0.94 16.13 -14.28
N ILE A 122 2.23 16.42 -14.06
CA ILE A 122 2.98 17.39 -14.88
C ILE A 122 3.03 16.95 -16.34
N SER A 123 3.24 15.67 -16.62
CA SER A 123 3.28 15.16 -17.99
C SER A 123 1.90 15.17 -18.65
N ALA A 124 0.82 14.95 -17.90
CA ALA A 124 -0.56 15.06 -18.37
C ALA A 124 -0.94 16.53 -18.61
N LEU A 125 -0.59 17.44 -17.69
CA LEU A 125 -0.78 18.89 -17.84
C LEU A 125 0.04 19.46 -18.99
N ALA A 126 1.28 18.99 -19.20
CA ALA A 126 2.09 19.36 -20.35
C ALA A 126 1.50 18.85 -21.66
N ARG A 127 0.96 17.62 -21.69
CA ARG A 127 0.22 17.08 -22.84
C ARG A 127 -1.09 17.84 -23.09
N LEU A 128 -1.80 18.23 -22.04
CA LEU A 128 -3.00 19.06 -22.14
C LEU A 128 -2.66 20.49 -22.57
N GLN A 129 -1.52 21.07 -22.17
CA GLN A 129 -1.04 22.35 -22.69
C GLN A 129 -0.64 22.24 -24.16
N TRP A 130 -0.04 21.11 -24.57
CA TRP A 130 0.33 20.85 -25.96
C TRP A 130 -0.88 20.60 -26.88
N LEU A 131 -1.92 19.94 -26.36
CA LEU A 131 -3.17 19.64 -27.09
C LEU A 131 -4.14 20.83 -27.11
N ASN A 132 -3.80 21.92 -26.43
CA ASN A 132 -4.63 23.09 -26.30
C ASN A 132 -4.20 24.19 -27.29
N LEU A 133 -4.44 23.91 -28.57
CA LEU A 133 -4.80 24.93 -29.55
C LEU A 133 -6.21 25.44 -29.23
N ASP A 134 -6.19 26.52 -28.45
CA ASP A 134 -7.11 27.65 -28.28
C ASP A 134 -8.62 27.54 -27.93
N ASP A 135 -9.42 26.54 -28.28
CA ASP A 135 -10.90 26.75 -28.18
C ASP A 135 -11.68 25.92 -27.14
N ALA A 136 -11.09 24.92 -26.47
CA ALA A 136 -11.83 24.05 -25.52
C ALA A 136 -11.68 24.45 -24.02
N LYS A 137 -10.94 25.51 -23.70
CA LYS A 137 -10.42 25.79 -22.35
C LYS A 137 -11.37 26.40 -21.32
N SER A 138 -12.57 26.84 -21.69
CA SER A 138 -13.38 27.64 -20.75
C SER A 138 -14.17 26.77 -19.78
N GLU A 139 -14.93 25.79 -20.27
CA GLU A 139 -15.94 25.09 -19.45
C GLU A 139 -15.34 23.96 -18.58
N GLU A 140 -14.42 23.16 -19.12
CA GLU A 140 -13.82 22.06 -18.35
C GLU A 140 -12.86 22.58 -17.26
N ALA A 141 -12.16 23.69 -17.52
CA ALA A 141 -11.31 24.33 -16.52
C ALA A 141 -12.12 24.96 -15.39
N GLU A 142 -13.31 25.48 -15.70
CA GLU A 142 -14.25 26.00 -14.71
C GLU A 142 -14.86 24.86 -13.87
N SER A 143 -15.26 23.76 -14.51
CA SER A 143 -15.77 22.56 -13.84
C SER A 143 -14.72 21.92 -12.91
N ALA A 144 -13.44 21.85 -13.33
CA ALA A 144 -12.35 21.36 -12.49
C ALA A 144 -12.10 22.26 -11.26
N ARG A 145 -12.19 23.59 -11.42
CA ARG A 145 -12.07 24.54 -10.30
C ARG A 145 -13.24 24.43 -9.34
N GLU A 146 -14.45 24.16 -9.84
CA GLU A 146 -15.64 23.97 -9.01
C GLU A 146 -15.55 22.68 -8.18
N LEU A 147 -15.12 21.57 -8.78
CA LEU A 147 -14.86 20.32 -8.06
C LEU A 147 -13.79 20.49 -6.97
N GLN A 148 -12.73 21.28 -7.25
CA GLN A 148 -11.71 21.59 -6.25
C GLN A 148 -12.29 22.37 -5.06
N ARG A 149 -13.14 23.38 -5.30
CA ARG A 149 -13.82 24.14 -4.23
C ARG A 149 -14.74 23.26 -3.40
N ILE A 150 -15.48 22.33 -4.03
CA ILE A 150 -16.35 21.38 -3.32
C ILE A 150 -15.51 20.48 -2.40
N PHE A 151 -14.37 19.99 -2.89
CA PHE A 151 -13.48 19.16 -2.11
C PHE A 151 -12.89 19.90 -0.90
N GLU A 152 -12.39 21.13 -1.10
CA GLU A 152 -11.84 21.95 -0.02
C GLU A 152 -12.88 22.26 1.07
N ARG A 153 -14.14 22.56 0.69
CA ARG A 153 -15.23 22.77 1.66
C ARG A 153 -15.53 21.51 2.48
N ARG A 154 -15.54 20.33 1.84
CA ARG A 154 -15.77 19.06 2.53
C ARG A 154 -14.63 18.72 3.50
N LEU A 155 -13.39 19.01 3.10
CA LEU A 155 -12.22 18.80 3.94
C LEU A 155 -12.25 19.70 5.18
N SER A 156 -12.50 21.00 5.01
CA SER A 156 -12.61 21.93 6.13
C SER A 156 -13.73 21.56 7.11
N LYS A 157 -14.88 21.11 6.59
CA LYS A 157 -15.99 20.64 7.42
C LYS A 157 -15.62 19.41 8.25
N ALA A 158 -14.98 18.42 7.63
CA ALA A 158 -14.54 17.20 8.34
C ALA A 158 -13.48 17.50 9.41
N VAL A 159 -12.60 18.47 9.18
CA VAL A 159 -11.63 18.92 10.18
C VAL A 159 -12.32 19.58 11.38
N ALA A 160 -13.30 20.46 11.15
CA ALA A 160 -14.06 21.10 12.22
C ALA A 160 -14.85 20.09 13.08
N GLU A 161 -15.52 19.13 12.44
CA GLU A 161 -16.25 18.06 13.15
C GLU A 161 -15.32 17.19 14.00
N ALA A 162 -14.10 16.90 13.51
CA ALA A 162 -13.10 16.15 14.26
C ALA A 162 -12.57 16.94 15.48
N GLN A 163 -12.48 18.27 15.38
CA GLN A 163 -12.07 19.14 16.49
C GLN A 163 -13.15 19.24 17.56
N GLU A 164 -14.43 19.37 17.18
CA GLU A 164 -15.55 19.37 18.14
C GLU A 164 -15.65 18.03 18.91
N GLN A 165 -15.37 16.90 18.25
CA GLN A 165 -15.35 15.58 18.91
C GLN A 165 -14.16 15.37 19.87
N THR A 166 -13.11 16.19 19.77
CA THR A 166 -11.96 16.09 20.68
C THR A 166 -12.08 16.98 21.92
N GLU A 167 -13.11 17.85 21.98
CA GLU A 167 -13.36 18.76 23.11
C GLU A 167 -14.49 18.29 24.06
N GLU A 168 -14.96 17.04 23.98
CA GLU A 168 -15.92 16.52 24.98
C GLU A 168 -15.26 16.45 26.38
N PRO A 169 -15.91 17.03 27.42
CA PRO A 169 -15.26 17.36 28.68
C PRO A 169 -15.00 16.14 29.57
N ALA A 170 -13.80 16.11 30.14
CA ALA A 170 -13.35 15.17 31.16
C ALA A 170 -14.03 15.38 32.54
N GLU A 171 -15.36 15.44 32.57
CA GLU A 171 -16.15 15.55 33.81
C GLU A 171 -17.19 14.42 33.94
N VAL A 172 -16.76 13.17 34.14
CA VAL A 172 -17.47 12.22 35.03
C VAL A 172 -16.48 11.14 35.44
N ARG A 173 -15.85 11.27 36.61
CA ARG A 173 -15.34 10.15 37.45
C ARG A 173 -14.77 10.69 38.77
N ARG A 174 -15.63 11.30 39.58
CA ARG A 174 -15.48 11.26 41.04
C ARG A 174 -16.81 10.82 41.63
N GLY A 175 -16.86 9.59 42.12
CA GLY A 175 -17.99 9.10 42.91
C GLY A 175 -18.27 7.63 42.69
N ALA A 176 -17.62 6.77 43.49
CA ALA A 176 -18.17 5.57 44.15
C ALA A 176 -17.07 4.51 44.33
N GLY A 177 -16.74 4.20 45.58
CA GLY A 177 -15.88 3.08 45.99
C GLY A 177 -14.77 3.50 46.93
#